data_AF-W2L155-F1
#
_entry.id   AF-W2L155-F1
#
_cell.length_a   1.000
_cell.length_b   1.000
_cell.length_c   1.000
_cell.angle_alpha   90.00
_cell.angle_beta   90.00
_cell.angle_gamma   90.00
#
_symmetry.space_group_name_H-M   'P 1'
#
loop_
_entity.id
_entity.type
_entity.pdbx_description
1 polymer ?
#
loop_
_entity_poly.entity_id
_entity_poly.type
_entity_poly.pdbx_seq_one_letter_code
_entity_poly.pdbx_strand_id
1 'polypeptide(L)'
;MEVQRVDTIRSLKFDGKNFLAYKEGLKAALRARKCWKIMIRRENKREKDGTSAIKQKRKEYRNKVLLLNDILTNTLDDGTRVRLAHLKRPQAKWAALVDDFEKKSFAVGMFKRRELLNVEFDPENELIRDYIHRVEAIRQELTLMHEEVSDREVITALLTGLGDTYESMV
;
A
#
# COMPACT_ATOMS: atom_id res chain seq x y z
N MET A 1 23.90 12.98 -20.92
CA MET A 1 23.58 11.82 -20.07
C MET A 1 22.06 11.74 -19.94
N GLU A 2 21.42 10.89 -20.73
CA GLU A 2 20.01 10.57 -20.56
C GLU A 2 19.84 9.87 -19.20
N VAL A 3 19.18 10.54 -18.27
CA VAL A 3 18.72 9.93 -17.03
C VAL A 3 17.76 8.82 -17.47
N GLN A 4 18.22 7.56 -17.41
CA GLN A 4 17.37 6.39 -17.52
C GLN A 4 16.26 6.57 -16.48
N ARG A 5 15.09 7.02 -16.94
CA ARG A 5 13.89 7.02 -16.10
C ARG A 5 13.59 5.56 -15.86
N VAL A 6 14.00 5.04 -14.70
CA VAL A 6 13.59 3.73 -14.23
C VAL A 6 12.09 3.66 -14.40
N ASP A 7 11.64 2.74 -15.26
CA ASP A 7 10.25 2.64 -15.62
C ASP A 7 9.50 1.98 -14.46
N THR A 8 9.22 2.77 -13.42
CA THR A 8 8.67 2.36 -12.11
C THR A 8 7.37 1.56 -12.21
N ILE A 9 6.73 1.52 -13.38
CA ILE A 9 5.54 0.71 -13.63
C ILE A 9 5.89 -0.75 -13.91
N ARG A 10 7.02 -1.04 -14.56
CA ARG A 10 7.38 -2.43 -14.91
C ARG A 10 7.60 -3.32 -13.68
N SER A 11 8.10 -2.73 -12.59
CA SER A 11 8.27 -3.40 -11.31
C SER A 11 7.04 -3.31 -10.40
N LEU A 12 6.05 -2.48 -10.73
CA LEU A 12 4.86 -2.31 -9.91
C LEU A 12 3.87 -3.43 -10.19
N LYS A 13 3.75 -4.36 -9.24
CA LYS A 13 2.74 -5.41 -9.26
C LYS A 13 2.03 -5.46 -7.91
N PHE A 14 0.72 -5.56 -7.96
CA PHE A 14 -0.12 -5.83 -6.81
C PHE A 14 -0.51 -7.30 -6.84
N ASP A 15 -0.21 -8.02 -5.77
CA ASP A 15 -0.50 -9.44 -5.58
C ASP A 15 -1.74 -9.66 -4.69
N GLY A 16 -2.49 -8.60 -4.41
CA GLY A 16 -3.61 -8.62 -3.47
C GLY A 16 -3.21 -8.40 -2.01
N LYS A 17 -1.90 -8.30 -1.71
CA LYS A 17 -1.36 -8.03 -0.37
C LYS A 17 -0.70 -6.66 -0.34
N ASN A 18 -0.59 -6.09 0.87
CA ASN A 18 0.14 -4.86 1.14
C ASN A 18 -0.22 -3.69 0.19
N PHE A 19 -1.49 -3.30 0.24
CA PHE A 19 -2.04 -2.27 -0.66
C PHE A 19 -1.38 -0.90 -0.46
N LEU A 20 -0.88 -0.61 0.74
CA LEU A 20 -0.17 0.65 1.02
C LEU A 20 1.10 0.79 0.16
N ALA A 21 1.92 -0.26 0.09
CA ALA A 21 3.12 -0.31 -0.77
C ALA A 21 2.77 -0.05 -2.24
N TYR A 22 1.76 -0.79 -2.74
CA TYR A 22 1.28 -0.64 -4.10
C TYR A 22 0.74 0.76 -4.38
N LYS A 23 -0.05 1.32 -3.46
CA LYS A 23 -0.65 2.66 -3.56
C LYS A 23 0.43 3.74 -3.67
N GLU A 24 1.46 3.70 -2.83
CA GLU A 24 2.55 4.68 -2.90
C GLU A 24 3.42 4.51 -4.15
N GLY A 25 3.71 3.27 -4.56
CA GLY A 25 4.40 2.98 -5.82
C GLY A 25 3.62 3.49 -7.05
N LEU A 26 2.31 3.24 -7.10
CA LEU A 26 1.43 3.73 -8.16
C LEU A 26 1.37 5.26 -8.18
N LYS A 27 1.23 5.89 -7.01
CA LYS A 27 1.21 7.35 -6.87
C LYS A 27 2.51 7.98 -7.36
N ALA A 28 3.67 7.40 -7.05
CA ALA A 28 4.96 7.84 -7.58
C ALA A 28 5.01 7.72 -9.11
N ALA A 29 4.63 6.56 -9.66
CA ALA A 29 4.62 6.30 -11.10
C ALA A 29 3.69 7.25 -11.88
N LEU A 30 2.54 7.61 -11.30
CA LEU A 30 1.56 8.51 -11.91
C LEU A 30 1.91 9.99 -11.74
N ARG A 31 2.64 10.36 -10.69
CA ARG A 31 3.21 11.71 -10.53
C ARG A 31 4.27 11.98 -11.60
N ALA A 32 5.16 11.01 -11.84
CA ALA A 32 6.16 11.09 -12.91
C ALA A 32 5.53 11.33 -14.30
N ARG A 33 4.31 10.81 -14.51
CA ARG A 33 3.54 10.93 -15.76
C ARG A 33 2.55 12.09 -15.78
N LYS A 34 2.51 12.93 -14.75
CA LYS A 34 1.53 14.04 -14.59
C LYS A 34 0.06 13.57 -14.76
N CYS A 35 -0.24 12.36 -14.29
CA CYS A 35 -1.56 11.71 -14.39
C CYS A 35 -2.25 11.56 -13.03
N TRP A 36 -1.53 11.64 -11.91
CA TRP A 36 -2.08 11.50 -10.55
C TRP A 36 -3.29 12.41 -10.29
N LYS A 37 -3.21 13.68 -10.70
CA LYS A 37 -4.32 14.64 -10.54
C LYS A 37 -5.60 14.21 -11.28
N ILE A 38 -5.49 13.46 -12.40
CA ILE A 38 -6.65 12.97 -13.16
C ILE A 38 -7.32 11.80 -12.44
N MET A 39 -6.54 11.00 -11.71
CA MET A 39 -7.04 9.84 -10.98
C MET A 39 -7.86 10.24 -9.74
N ILE A 40 -7.46 11.30 -9.03
CA ILE A 40 -8.17 11.77 -7.83
C ILE A 40 -9.26 12.81 -8.14
N ARG A 41 -9.18 13.51 -9.28
CA ARG A 41 -10.11 14.59 -9.59
C ARG A 41 -11.52 14.01 -9.84
N ARG A 42 -12.48 14.42 -9.00
CA ARG A 42 -13.91 14.37 -9.31
C ARG A 42 -14.16 15.33 -10.48
N GLU A 43 -14.82 14.86 -11.54
CA GLU A 43 -15.03 15.65 -12.77
C GLU A 43 -15.62 17.03 -12.45
N ASN A 44 -14.88 18.11 -12.74
CA ASN A 44 -15.50 19.43 -12.81
C ASN A 44 -16.19 19.58 -14.17
N LYS A 45 -17.34 20.26 -14.15
CA LYS A 45 -18.24 20.52 -15.29
C LYS A 45 -17.50 20.78 -16.60
N ARG A 46 -18.01 20.18 -17.67
CA ARG A 46 -17.54 20.32 -19.05
C ARG A 46 -17.48 21.80 -19.46
N GLU A 47 -16.28 22.32 -19.70
CA GLU A 47 -16.11 23.60 -20.40
C GLU A 47 -16.58 23.44 -21.86
N LYS A 48 -17.48 24.33 -22.32
CA LYS A 48 -18.08 24.29 -23.66
C LYS A 48 -17.00 24.44 -24.75
N ASP A 49 -17.17 23.70 -25.84
CA ASP A 49 -16.27 23.69 -26.99
C ASP A 49 -16.36 25.01 -27.76
N GLY A 50 -15.25 25.74 -27.85
CA GLY A 50 -15.13 26.90 -28.73
C GLY A 50 -13.81 26.98 -29.48
N THR A 51 -12.69 26.56 -28.86
CA THR A 51 -11.34 26.83 -29.38
C THR A 51 -10.57 25.54 -29.70
N SER A 52 -9.71 25.55 -30.72
CA SER A 52 -8.80 24.43 -31.08
C SER A 52 -7.97 23.93 -29.88
N ALA A 53 -7.52 24.84 -29.02
CA ALA A 53 -6.82 24.54 -27.78
C ALA A 53 -7.64 23.67 -26.80
N ILE A 54 -8.97 23.82 -26.76
CA ILE A 54 -9.87 23.04 -25.90
C ILE A 54 -10.01 21.61 -26.45
N LYS A 55 -10.08 21.44 -27.77
CA LYS A 55 -10.10 20.12 -28.42
C LYS A 55 -8.80 19.34 -28.16
N GLN A 56 -7.65 20.00 -28.25
CA GLN A 56 -6.35 19.39 -27.96
C GLN A 56 -6.24 18.95 -26.50
N LYS A 57 -6.60 19.81 -25.54
CA LYS A 57 -6.63 19.47 -24.11
C LYS A 57 -7.54 18.27 -23.81
N ARG A 58 -8.69 18.16 -24.49
CA ARG A 58 -9.59 17.00 -24.34
C ARG A 58 -8.99 15.72 -24.90
N LYS A 59 -8.30 15.77 -26.04
CA LYS A 59 -7.59 14.61 -26.60
C LYS A 59 -6.50 14.12 -25.65
N GLU A 60 -5.71 15.05 -25.11
CA GLU A 60 -4.69 14.74 -24.10
C GLU A 60 -5.30 14.13 -22.83
N TYR A 61 -6.41 14.68 -22.35
CA TYR A 61 -7.14 14.12 -21.21
C TYR A 61 -7.60 12.68 -21.48
N ARG A 62 -8.22 12.42 -22.63
CA ARG A 62 -8.65 11.07 -23.02
C ARG A 62 -7.49 10.09 -23.09
N ASN A 63 -6.37 10.49 -23.69
CA ASN A 63 -5.16 9.65 -23.76
C ASN A 63 -4.63 9.32 -22.36
N LYS A 64 -4.63 10.29 -21.44
CA LYS A 64 -4.22 10.04 -20.04
C LYS A 64 -5.20 9.12 -19.30
N VAL A 65 -6.49 9.21 -19.57
CA VAL A 65 -7.49 8.29 -18.99
C VAL A 65 -7.29 6.86 -19.49
N LEU A 66 -7.00 6.67 -20.79
CA LEU A 66 -6.66 5.36 -21.34
C LEU A 66 -5.39 4.81 -20.70
N LEU A 67 -4.33 5.62 -20.63
CA LEU A 67 -3.07 5.25 -19.98
C LEU A 67 -3.28 4.83 -18.51
N LEU A 68 -4.09 5.56 -17.75
CA LEU A 68 -4.42 5.19 -16.37
C LEU A 68 -5.10 3.83 -16.29
N ASN A 69 -6.02 3.56 -17.22
CA ASN A 69 -6.75 2.30 -17.24
C ASN A 69 -5.84 1.13 -17.60
N ASP A 70 -4.91 1.33 -18.53
CA ASP A 70 -3.90 0.34 -18.91
C ASP A 70 -2.95 0.04 -17.75
N ILE A 71 -2.47 1.07 -17.05
CA ILE A 71 -1.61 0.91 -15.88
C ILE A 71 -2.32 0.12 -14.79
N LEU A 72 -3.54 0.50 -14.41
CA LEU A 72 -4.30 -0.25 -13.41
C LEU A 72 -4.53 -1.70 -13.85
N THR A 73 -4.91 -1.92 -15.10
CA THR A 73 -5.18 -3.28 -15.59
C THR A 73 -3.92 -4.13 -15.61
N ASN A 74 -2.76 -3.57 -15.98
CA ASN A 74 -1.52 -4.35 -16.12
C ASN A 74 -0.72 -4.53 -14.82
N THR A 75 -1.04 -3.78 -13.76
CA THR A 75 -0.32 -3.84 -12.48
C THR A 75 -1.06 -4.61 -11.39
N LEU A 76 -2.31 -5.00 -11.61
CA LEU A 76 -3.10 -5.79 -10.66
C LEU A 76 -2.91 -7.29 -10.88
N ASP A 77 -3.17 -8.11 -9.86
CA ASP A 77 -3.29 -9.57 -10.00
C ASP A 77 -4.56 -9.94 -10.81
N ASP A 78 -4.58 -11.14 -11.36
CA ASP A 78 -5.67 -11.58 -12.24
C ASP A 78 -7.04 -11.61 -11.52
N GLY A 79 -7.06 -12.01 -10.25
CA GLY A 79 -8.28 -12.04 -9.45
C GLY A 79 -8.87 -10.65 -9.25
N THR A 80 -8.03 -9.67 -8.89
CA THR A 80 -8.47 -8.27 -8.76
C THR A 80 -8.86 -7.66 -10.10
N ARG A 81 -8.15 -7.98 -11.19
CA ARG A 81 -8.54 -7.51 -12.55
C ARG A 81 -9.94 -7.98 -12.93
N VAL A 82 -10.24 -9.27 -12.74
CA VAL A 82 -11.56 -9.85 -13.08
C VAL A 82 -12.67 -9.17 -12.28
N ARG A 83 -12.48 -8.97 -10.97
CA ARG A 83 -13.46 -8.27 -10.13
C ARG A 83 -13.75 -6.86 -10.61
N LEU A 84 -12.72 -6.12 -11.02
CA LEU A 84 -12.85 -4.72 -11.45
C LEU A 84 -13.17 -4.56 -12.94
N ALA A 85 -13.31 -5.65 -13.70
CA ALA A 85 -13.49 -5.61 -15.16
C ALA A 85 -14.75 -4.83 -15.60
N HIS A 86 -15.82 -4.88 -14.79
CA HIS A 86 -17.07 -4.17 -15.05
C HIS A 86 -16.93 -2.64 -14.93
N LEU A 87 -15.90 -2.14 -14.23
CA LEU A 87 -15.67 -0.72 -14.01
C LEU A 87 -14.90 -0.11 -15.20
N LYS A 88 -15.60 0.67 -16.02
CA LYS A 88 -15.00 1.26 -17.24
C LYS A 88 -14.07 2.46 -16.96
N ARG A 89 -14.26 3.15 -15.84
CA ARG A 89 -13.52 4.37 -15.49
C ARG A 89 -12.35 4.03 -14.55
N PRO A 90 -11.12 4.50 -14.83
CA PRO A 90 -9.97 4.24 -13.95
C PRO A 90 -10.17 4.84 -12.55
N GLN A 91 -10.89 5.96 -12.42
CA GLN A 91 -11.25 6.53 -11.11
C GLN A 91 -12.16 5.61 -10.30
N ALA A 92 -13.09 4.93 -10.95
CA ALA A 92 -13.99 3.97 -10.29
C ALA A 92 -13.21 2.72 -9.86
N LYS A 93 -12.33 2.20 -10.72
CA LYS A 93 -11.41 1.10 -10.35
C LYS A 93 -10.54 1.48 -9.16
N TRP A 94 -9.96 2.68 -9.18
CA TRP A 94 -9.13 3.19 -8.09
C TRP A 94 -9.92 3.34 -6.78
N ALA A 95 -11.13 3.89 -6.84
CA ALA A 95 -11.99 4.02 -5.66
C ALA A 95 -12.37 2.66 -5.05
N ALA A 96 -12.69 1.67 -5.89
CA ALA A 96 -12.99 0.31 -5.44
C ALA A 96 -11.77 -0.36 -4.79
N LEU A 97 -10.57 -0.22 -5.39
CA LEU A 97 -9.32 -0.72 -4.79
C LEU A 97 -9.06 -0.11 -3.40
N VAL A 98 -9.24 1.20 -3.28
CA VAL A 98 -9.09 1.90 -2.01
C VAL A 98 -10.08 1.39 -0.97
N ASP A 99 -11.36 1.23 -1.33
CA ASP A 99 -12.36 0.74 -0.38
C ASP A 99 -12.12 -0.72 0.04
N ASP A 100 -11.76 -1.58 -0.91
CA ASP A 100 -11.55 -3.02 -0.69
C ASP A 100 -10.31 -3.31 0.15
N PHE A 101 -9.23 -2.55 -0.05
CA PHE A 101 -7.92 -2.91 0.47
C PHE A 101 -7.35 -1.93 1.49
N GLU A 102 -7.73 -0.65 1.50
CA GLU A 102 -7.16 0.31 2.47
C GLU A 102 -7.66 0.01 3.88
N LYS A 103 -8.96 -0.29 4.03
CA LYS A 103 -9.55 -0.72 5.32
C LYS A 103 -8.93 -2.05 5.79
N LYS A 104 -8.74 -3.01 4.88
CA LYS A 104 -8.14 -4.31 5.21
C LYS A 104 -6.67 -4.17 5.56
N SER A 105 -5.90 -3.37 4.82
CA SER A 105 -4.48 -3.14 5.09
C SER A 105 -4.27 -2.49 6.45
N PHE A 106 -5.08 -1.49 6.79
CA PHE A 106 -5.06 -0.87 8.11
C PHE A 106 -5.44 -1.85 9.21
N ALA A 107 -6.52 -2.62 9.03
CA ALA A 107 -6.94 -3.62 10.03
C ALA A 107 -5.86 -4.68 10.24
N VAL A 108 -5.25 -5.20 9.17
CA VAL A 108 -4.19 -6.20 9.23
C VAL A 108 -2.95 -5.65 9.95
N GLY A 109 -2.53 -4.41 9.65
CA GLY A 109 -1.45 -3.74 10.37
C GLY A 109 -1.75 -3.62 11.87
N MET A 110 -2.97 -3.21 12.22
CA MET A 110 -3.42 -3.13 13.62
C MET A 110 -3.46 -4.49 14.32
N PHE A 111 -3.91 -5.56 13.63
CA PHE A 111 -3.88 -6.92 14.18
C PHE A 111 -2.45 -7.37 14.46
N LYS A 112 -1.50 -7.14 13.54
CA LYS A 112 -0.09 -7.46 13.80
C LYS A 112 0.54 -6.59 14.87
N ARG A 113 0.17 -5.32 14.96
CA ARG A 113 0.64 -4.44 16.03
C ARG A 113 0.12 -4.89 17.39
N ARG A 114 -1.13 -5.36 17.44
CA ARG A 114 -1.68 -6.03 18.63
C ARG A 114 -0.90 -7.30 18.97
N GLU A 115 -0.55 -8.12 17.97
CA GLU A 115 0.27 -9.32 18.19
C GLU A 115 1.64 -8.96 18.79
N LEU A 116 2.31 -7.93 18.26
CA LEU A 116 3.57 -7.43 18.82
C LEU A 116 3.43 -7.06 20.31
N LEU A 117 2.37 -6.33 20.67
CA LEU A 117 2.18 -5.83 22.03
C LEU A 117 1.70 -6.90 23.03
N ASN A 118 1.22 -8.05 22.56
CA ASN A 118 0.73 -9.15 23.42
C ASN A 118 1.55 -10.42 23.23
N VAL A 119 2.79 -10.30 22.72
CA VAL A 119 3.66 -11.45 22.54
C VAL A 119 4.24 -11.85 23.89
N GLU A 120 3.79 -12.99 24.42
CA GLU A 120 4.24 -13.52 25.70
C GLU A 120 5.36 -14.55 25.49
N PHE A 121 6.30 -14.57 26.44
CA PHE A 121 7.34 -15.58 26.55
C PHE A 121 6.79 -16.81 27.27
N ASP A 122 6.95 -17.98 26.65
CA ASP A 122 6.55 -19.26 27.23
C ASP A 122 7.79 -20.06 27.68
N PRO A 123 8.18 -19.98 28.97
CA PRO A 123 9.39 -20.64 29.46
C PRO A 123 9.33 -22.17 29.42
N GLU A 124 8.13 -22.77 29.29
CA GLU A 124 7.97 -24.22 29.20
C GLU A 124 8.21 -24.73 27.77
N ASN A 125 7.92 -23.89 26.76
CA ASN A 125 7.89 -24.31 25.36
C ASN A 125 8.92 -23.61 24.46
N GLU A 126 9.56 -22.52 24.91
CA GLU A 126 10.54 -21.80 24.08
C GLU A 126 11.73 -21.26 24.88
N LEU A 127 12.86 -21.03 24.19
CA LEU A 127 14.00 -20.32 24.75
C LEU A 127 13.83 -18.81 24.55
N ILE A 128 14.42 -18.00 25.43
CA ILE A 128 14.43 -16.52 25.31
C ILE A 128 14.90 -16.05 23.92
N ARG A 129 15.84 -16.78 23.31
CA ARG A 129 16.32 -16.49 21.95
C ARG A 129 15.21 -16.65 20.90
N ASP A 130 14.41 -17.70 21.01
CA ASP A 130 13.32 -17.98 20.08
C ASP A 130 12.21 -16.94 20.24
N TYR A 131 11.92 -16.55 21.48
CA TYR A 131 11.03 -15.42 21.79
C TYR A 131 11.49 -14.12 21.12
N ILE A 132 12.77 -13.74 21.29
CA ILE A 132 13.35 -12.55 20.63
C ILE A 132 13.21 -12.62 19.11
N HIS A 133 13.48 -13.79 18.52
CA HIS A 133 13.32 -13.98 17.07
C HIS A 133 11.86 -13.84 16.62
N ARG A 134 10.88 -14.30 17.41
CA ARG A 134 9.45 -14.11 17.10
C ARG A 134 9.06 -12.63 17.13
N VAL A 135 9.49 -11.89 18.14
CA VAL A 135 9.22 -10.44 18.21
C VAL A 135 9.86 -9.70 17.03
N GLU A 136 11.09 -10.06 16.67
CA GLU A 136 11.80 -9.49 15.53
C GLU A 136 11.13 -9.84 14.19
N ALA A 137 10.60 -11.05 14.04
CA ALA A 137 9.83 -11.44 12.88
C ALA A 137 8.55 -10.60 12.74
N ILE A 138 7.82 -10.36 13.84
CA ILE A 138 6.63 -9.49 13.83
C ILE A 138 7.01 -8.05 13.44
N ARG A 139 8.15 -7.53 13.92
CA ARG A 139 8.69 -6.21 13.51
C ARG A 139 8.95 -6.15 12.01
N GLN A 140 9.57 -7.19 11.45
CA GLN A 140 9.84 -7.26 10.01
C GLN A 140 8.55 -7.31 9.20
N GLU A 141 7.55 -8.08 9.65
CA GLU A 141 6.23 -8.12 9.01
C GLU A 141 5.53 -6.76 9.03
N LEU A 142 5.55 -6.05 10.16
CA LEU A 142 5.01 -4.68 10.27
C LEU A 142 5.76 -3.70 9.35
N THR A 143 7.09 -3.81 9.29
CA THR A 143 7.93 -3.02 8.38
C THR A 143 7.55 -3.27 6.92
N LEU A 144 7.34 -4.54 6.55
CA LEU A 144 6.86 -4.89 5.21
C LEU A 144 5.49 -4.26 4.94
N MET A 145 4.61 -4.19 5.94
CA MET A 145 3.30 -3.51 5.84
C MET A 145 3.38 -1.97 5.85
N HIS A 146 4.59 -1.39 5.86
CA HIS A 146 4.83 0.05 6.01
C HIS A 146 4.29 0.65 7.32
N GLU A 147 4.20 -0.17 8.36
CA GLU A 147 3.97 0.29 9.74
C GLU A 147 5.34 0.50 10.39
N GLU A 148 5.63 1.73 10.82
CA GLU A 148 6.86 2.02 11.55
C GLU A 148 6.75 1.44 12.98
N VAL A 149 7.77 0.67 13.36
CA VAL A 149 7.92 0.13 14.72
C VAL A 149 9.26 0.62 15.26
N SER A 150 9.21 1.39 16.33
CA SER A 150 10.44 1.93 16.94
C SER A 150 11.15 0.88 17.79
N ASP A 151 12.47 0.98 17.94
CA ASP A 151 13.22 0.09 18.86
C ASP A 151 12.67 0.15 20.28
N ARG A 152 12.18 1.31 20.72
CA ARG A 152 11.51 1.47 22.02
C ARG A 152 10.27 0.58 22.14
N GLU A 153 9.46 0.48 21.09
CA GLU A 153 8.27 -0.38 21.08
C GLU A 153 8.64 -1.86 21.13
N VAL A 154 9.68 -2.25 20.38
CA VAL A 154 10.19 -3.63 20.37
C VAL A 154 10.71 -4.00 21.76
N ILE A 155 11.53 -3.15 22.37
CA ILE A 155 12.06 -3.35 23.73
C ILE A 155 10.91 -3.41 24.74
N THR A 156 9.92 -2.52 24.62
CA THR A 156 8.75 -2.53 25.50
C THR A 156 8.01 -3.87 25.38
N ALA A 157 7.71 -4.33 24.16
CA ALA A 157 7.05 -5.60 23.92
C ALA A 157 7.83 -6.80 24.51
N LEU A 158 9.15 -6.84 24.28
CA LEU A 158 10.02 -7.87 24.83
C LEU A 158 9.98 -7.90 26.36
N LEU A 159 10.10 -6.73 27.01
CA LEU A 159 10.11 -6.66 28.47
C LEU A 159 8.75 -6.98 29.09
N THR A 160 7.67 -6.48 28.51
CA THR A 160 6.31 -6.75 29.00
C THR A 160 5.90 -8.21 28.83
N GLY A 161 6.40 -8.88 27.78
CA GLY A 161 6.03 -10.27 27.51
C GLY A 161 6.82 -11.31 28.31
N LEU A 162 7.90 -10.92 29.01
CA LEU A 162 8.66 -11.84 29.87
C LEU A 162 7.89 -12.27 31.13
N GLY A 163 6.84 -11.54 31.51
CA GLY A 163 6.02 -11.83 32.69
C GLY A 163 6.75 -11.67 34.03
N ASP A 164 6.05 -11.96 35.11
CA ASP A 164 6.48 -11.72 36.51
C ASP A 164 7.75 -12.48 36.90
N THR A 165 8.08 -13.57 36.19
CA THR A 165 9.28 -14.38 36.43
C THR A 165 10.59 -13.62 36.21
N TYR A 166 10.55 -12.53 35.45
CA TYR A 166 11.70 -11.68 35.18
C TYR A 166 11.55 -10.24 35.67
N GLU A 167 10.42 -9.89 36.33
CA GLU A 167 10.22 -8.56 36.93
C GLU A 167 11.28 -8.23 37.98
N SER A 168 11.84 -9.24 38.67
CA SER A 168 12.87 -9.05 39.69
C SER A 168 14.27 -8.74 39.14
N MET A 169 14.44 -8.64 37.81
CA MET A 169 15.73 -8.32 37.16
C MET A 169 15.80 -6.87 36.63
N VAL A 170 14.75 -6.07 36.81
CA VAL A 170 14.69 -4.63 36.50
C VAL A 170 14.71 -3.83 37.80
#